data_AF-A0AAV4QRA6-F1
#
_entry.id   AF-A0AAV4QRA6-F1
#
_cell.length_a   1.000
_cell.length_b   1.000
_cell.length_c   1.000
_cell.angle_alpha   90.00
_cell.angle_beta   90.00
_cell.angle_gamma   90.00
#
_symmetry.space_group_name_H-M   'P 1'
#
loop_
_entity.id
_entity.type
_entity.pdbx_description
1 polymer ?
#
loop_
_entity_poly.entity_id
_entity_poly.type
_entity_poly.pdbx_seq_one_letter_code
_entity_poly.pdbx_strand_id
1 'polypeptide(L)'
;MDTNLMFQNLLEHNAAKRVEILIVMRKLLKEGNQLPTFQDARRNSIFEIFLHVLDDSRWEVRYQCLLLICAVIPDITEELDSCISIVLQKVISNLGHENVNVRRAALQVLHNYMKYTNNLQNFQRKFIQFGLESSEHIVRKGCIMSIGILFASGFENENLFPLIECLSKHFVDGDASLFYPIFLAMQKINELVGTPTFEQYLQKLEEEAANTYLRVLSKFSLMGLG
;
A
#
# COMPACT_ATOMS: atom_id res chain seq x y z
N MET A 1 3.11 -5.78 32.36
CA MET A 1 1.94 -4.93 32.02
C MET A 1 1.08 -5.75 31.08
N ASP A 2 -0.22 -5.87 31.35
CA ASP A 2 -1.14 -6.68 30.54
C ASP A 2 -1.29 -6.08 29.13
N THR A 3 -1.02 -6.88 28.11
CA THR A 3 -1.09 -6.47 26.70
C THR A 3 -2.51 -6.15 26.26
N ASN A 4 -3.52 -6.83 26.82
CA ASN A 4 -4.92 -6.54 26.53
C ASN A 4 -5.32 -5.15 27.01
N LEU A 5 -4.86 -4.78 28.21
CA LEU A 5 -5.06 -3.45 28.76
C LEU A 5 -4.37 -2.37 27.91
N MET A 6 -3.18 -2.67 27.37
CA MET A 6 -2.51 -1.74 26.46
C MET A 6 -3.33 -1.51 25.18
N PHE A 7 -3.97 -2.53 24.61
CA PHE A 7 -4.83 -2.39 23.42
C PHE A 7 -6.11 -1.60 23.71
N GLN A 8 -6.78 -1.83 24.85
CA GLN A 8 -7.93 -1.02 25.26
C GLN A 8 -7.55 0.45 25.44
N ASN A 9 -6.39 0.70 26.05
CA ASN A 9 -5.86 2.04 26.27
C ASN A 9 -5.54 2.80 24.96
N LEU A 10 -5.40 2.12 23.82
CA LEU A 10 -5.26 2.79 22.51
C LEU A 10 -6.56 3.49 22.07
N LEU A 11 -7.72 3.07 22.57
CA LEU A 11 -9.00 3.68 22.21
C LEU A 11 -9.41 4.79 23.19
N GLU A 12 -8.99 4.69 24.45
CA GLU A 12 -9.52 5.54 25.54
C GLU A 12 -8.67 6.77 25.86
N HIS A 13 -7.36 6.72 25.57
CA HIS A 13 -6.43 7.79 25.98
C HIS A 13 -6.15 8.81 24.88
N ASN A 14 -5.61 9.96 25.28
CA ASN A 14 -5.13 11.01 24.37
C ASN A 14 -3.94 10.54 23.50
N ALA A 15 -3.69 11.26 22.42
CA ALA A 15 -2.70 10.89 21.42
C ALA A 15 -1.27 10.70 21.96
N ALA A 16 -0.81 11.54 22.90
CA ALA A 16 0.52 11.41 23.47
C ALA A 16 0.69 10.06 24.18
N LYS A 17 -0.33 9.64 24.94
CA LYS A 17 -0.33 8.33 25.60
C LYS A 17 -0.44 7.18 24.61
N ARG A 18 -1.25 7.32 23.55
CA ARG A 18 -1.35 6.32 22.47
C ARG A 18 0.02 6.10 21.79
N VAL A 19 0.77 7.16 21.51
CA VAL A 19 2.14 7.09 20.98
C VAL A 19 3.06 6.32 21.91
N GLU A 20 3.05 6.65 23.22
CA GLU A 20 3.88 5.97 24.22
C GLU A 20 3.57 4.46 24.26
N ILE A 21 2.29 4.08 24.29
CA ILE A 21 1.85 2.68 24.29
C ILE A 21 2.35 1.95 23.05
N LEU A 22 2.17 2.52 21.86
CA LEU A 22 2.62 1.89 20.61
C LEU A 22 4.14 1.71 20.56
N ILE A 23 4.91 2.67 21.09
CA ILE A 23 6.37 2.55 21.20
C ILE A 23 6.75 1.41 22.15
N VAL A 24 6.10 1.33 23.32
CA VAL A 24 6.34 0.25 24.29
C VAL A 24 6.01 -1.12 23.69
N MET A 25 4.86 -1.27 23.03
CA MET A 25 4.48 -2.51 22.36
C MET A 25 5.53 -2.96 21.33
N ARG A 26 6.01 -2.03 20.49
CA ARG A 26 7.06 -2.32 19.50
C ARG A 26 8.39 -2.71 20.14
N LYS A 27 8.76 -2.09 21.25
CA LYS A 27 9.99 -2.44 21.98
C LYS A 27 9.90 -3.86 22.53
N LEU A 28 8.75 -4.22 23.11
CA LEU A 28 8.52 -5.57 23.62
C LEU A 28 8.67 -6.64 22.51
N LEU A 29 8.08 -6.41 21.33
CA LEU A 29 8.24 -7.31 20.19
C LEU A 29 9.71 -7.53 19.79
N LYS A 30 10.50 -6.45 19.75
CA LYS A 30 11.93 -6.52 19.38
C LYS A 30 12.78 -7.29 20.38
N GLU A 31 12.41 -7.26 21.66
CA GLU A 31 13.14 -7.94 22.73
C GLU A 31 12.84 -9.44 22.79
N GLY A 32 12.11 -9.98 21.80
CA GLY A 32 11.71 -11.39 21.77
C GLY A 32 10.64 -11.71 22.81
N ASN A 33 10.09 -10.69 23.49
CA ASN A 33 8.89 -10.87 24.29
C ASN A 33 7.75 -11.10 23.32
N GLN A 34 7.37 -12.36 23.17
CA GLN A 34 6.15 -12.74 22.47
C GLN A 34 5.02 -11.95 23.13
N LEU A 35 4.42 -11.02 22.40
CA LEU A 35 3.17 -10.40 22.83
C LEU A 35 2.13 -11.53 22.76
N PRO A 36 1.71 -12.12 23.90
CA PRO A 36 0.93 -13.37 23.88
C PRO A 36 -0.38 -13.20 23.12
N THR A 37 -0.88 -11.96 23.02
CA THR A 37 -2.10 -11.59 22.31
C THR A 37 -2.03 -11.80 20.79
N PHE A 38 -0.83 -11.82 20.17
CA PHE A 38 -0.71 -12.13 18.73
C PHE A 38 -0.63 -13.62 18.43
N GLN A 39 -0.59 -14.49 19.45
CA GLN A 39 -0.59 -15.95 19.24
C GLN A 39 -1.98 -16.57 19.33
N ASP A 40 -2.94 -15.84 19.91
CA ASP A 40 -4.24 -16.36 20.32
C ASP A 40 -5.36 -15.99 19.32
N ALA A 41 -6.55 -16.60 19.44
CA ALA A 41 -7.72 -16.46 18.56
C ALA A 41 -8.34 -15.03 18.46
N ARG A 42 -7.64 -14.01 18.96
CA ARG A 42 -8.07 -12.61 19.06
C ARG A 42 -7.30 -11.65 18.13
N ARG A 43 -6.47 -12.16 17.21
CA ARG A 43 -5.69 -11.32 16.27
C ARG A 43 -6.58 -10.37 15.49
N ASN A 44 -7.69 -10.86 14.94
CA ASN A 44 -8.62 -10.01 14.20
C ASN A 44 -9.12 -8.83 15.06
N SER A 45 -9.46 -9.06 16.33
CA SER A 45 -9.86 -7.98 17.26
C SER A 45 -8.77 -6.93 17.48
N ILE A 46 -7.49 -7.33 17.48
CA ILE A 46 -6.38 -6.37 17.52
C ILE A 46 -6.32 -5.54 16.24
N PHE A 47 -6.49 -6.17 15.07
CA PHE A 47 -6.49 -5.46 13.80
C PHE A 47 -7.71 -4.52 13.65
N GLU A 48 -8.85 -4.83 14.27
CA GLU A 48 -9.96 -3.87 14.41
C GLU A 48 -9.57 -2.64 15.24
N ILE A 49 -8.81 -2.82 16.33
CA ILE A 49 -8.27 -1.68 17.09
C ILE A 49 -7.30 -0.87 16.21
N PHE A 50 -6.42 -1.54 15.47
CA PHE A 50 -5.52 -0.86 14.53
C PHE A 50 -6.27 -0.11 13.44
N LEU A 51 -7.38 -0.64 12.93
CA LEU A 51 -8.21 0.06 11.94
C LEU A 51 -8.64 1.44 12.46
N HIS A 52 -9.07 1.53 13.73
CA HIS A 52 -9.40 2.80 14.36
C HIS A 52 -8.17 3.71 14.56
N VAL A 53 -7.05 3.15 15.03
CA VAL A 53 -5.81 3.90 15.32
C VAL A 53 -5.15 4.44 14.05
N LEU A 54 -5.31 3.76 12.91
CA LEU A 54 -4.81 4.21 11.59
C LEU A 54 -5.56 5.44 11.05
N ASP A 55 -6.67 5.83 11.68
CA ASP A 55 -7.46 7.02 11.34
C ASP A 55 -7.31 8.16 12.36
N ASP A 56 -6.38 8.03 13.32
CA ASP A 56 -6.16 9.02 14.38
C ASP A 56 -5.90 10.43 13.84
N SER A 57 -6.44 11.49 14.45
CA SER A 57 -6.16 12.86 14.00
C SER A 57 -4.70 13.27 14.14
N ARG A 58 -3.92 12.57 14.98
CA ARG A 58 -2.49 12.79 15.15
C ARG A 58 -1.69 11.83 14.28
N TRP A 59 -0.95 12.40 13.32
CA TRP A 59 -0.10 11.63 12.39
C TRP A 59 0.92 10.75 13.12
N GLU A 60 1.42 11.17 14.30
CA GLU A 60 2.39 10.40 15.07
C GLU A 60 1.80 9.07 15.55
N VAL A 61 0.50 9.05 15.89
CA VAL A 61 -0.19 7.83 16.32
C VAL A 61 -0.33 6.89 15.13
N ARG A 62 -0.79 7.39 13.97
CA ARG A 62 -0.87 6.60 12.73
C ARG A 62 0.50 6.01 12.36
N TYR A 63 1.55 6.83 12.41
CA TYR A 63 2.92 6.41 12.12
C TYR A 63 3.38 5.27 13.04
N GLN A 64 3.21 5.40 14.36
CA GLN A 64 3.60 4.33 15.28
C GLN A 64 2.76 3.07 15.12
N CYS A 65 1.48 3.20 14.78
CA CYS A 65 0.60 2.07 14.48
C CYS A 65 1.09 1.31 13.23
N LEU A 66 1.39 2.02 12.14
CA LEU A 66 1.96 1.41 10.92
C LEU A 66 3.27 0.69 11.21
N LEU A 67 4.17 1.27 12.01
CA LEU A 67 5.41 0.61 12.41
C LEU A 67 5.20 -0.63 13.27
N LEU A 68 4.14 -0.66 14.08
CA LEU A 68 3.77 -1.82 14.88
C LEU A 68 3.21 -2.93 13.99
N ILE A 69 2.29 -2.60 13.08
CA ILE A 69 1.77 -3.55 12.08
C ILE A 69 2.92 -4.15 11.26
N CYS A 70 3.84 -3.32 10.78
CA CYS A 70 5.00 -3.80 10.01
C CYS A 70 5.87 -4.77 10.81
N ALA A 71 6.01 -4.57 12.13
CA ALA A 71 6.82 -5.41 13.00
C ALA A 71 6.18 -6.77 13.28
N VAL A 72 4.84 -6.87 13.29
CA VAL A 72 4.15 -8.14 13.60
C VAL A 72 3.91 -9.02 12.38
N ILE A 73 3.87 -8.45 11.16
CA ILE A 73 3.62 -9.21 9.91
C ILE A 73 4.46 -10.50 9.80
N PRO A 74 5.78 -10.50 10.03
CA PRO A 74 6.61 -11.71 9.88
C PRO A 74 6.22 -12.86 10.83
N ASP A 75 5.58 -12.54 11.96
CA ASP A 75 5.19 -13.52 12.97
C ASP A 75 3.77 -14.08 12.72
N ILE A 76 3.02 -13.50 11.78
CA ILE A 76 1.67 -13.96 11.41
C ILE A 76 1.78 -14.85 10.18
N THR A 77 1.70 -16.17 10.37
CA THR A 77 1.87 -17.14 9.28
C THR A 77 0.55 -17.50 8.58
N GLU A 78 -0.40 -18.13 9.29
CA GLU A 78 -1.60 -18.73 8.68
C GLU A 78 -2.76 -17.74 8.46
N GLU A 79 -2.82 -16.66 9.25
CA GLU A 79 -3.96 -15.71 9.28
C GLU A 79 -3.59 -14.32 8.76
N LEU A 80 -2.48 -14.20 8.03
CA LEU A 80 -1.95 -12.90 7.60
C LEU A 80 -2.95 -12.14 6.73
N ASP A 81 -3.48 -12.81 5.69
CA ASP A 81 -4.41 -12.20 4.74
C ASP A 81 -5.71 -11.75 5.43
N SER A 82 -6.23 -12.55 6.36
CA SER A 82 -7.43 -12.18 7.12
C SER A 82 -7.17 -10.98 8.04
N CYS A 83 -6.07 -10.97 8.77
CA CYS A 83 -5.70 -9.86 9.64
C CYS A 83 -5.49 -8.56 8.86
N ILE A 84 -4.68 -8.61 7.79
CA ILE A 84 -4.36 -7.43 6.99
C ILE A 84 -5.58 -6.92 6.25
N SER A 85 -6.49 -7.80 5.80
CA SER A 85 -7.71 -7.38 5.11
C SER A 85 -8.55 -6.37 5.91
N ILE A 86 -8.54 -6.46 7.24
CA ILE A 86 -9.25 -5.55 8.16
C ILE A 86 -8.71 -4.12 8.03
N VAL A 87 -7.38 -3.96 7.96
CA VAL A 87 -6.71 -2.65 7.96
C VAL A 87 -6.30 -2.17 6.57
N LEU A 88 -6.35 -3.03 5.55
CA LEU A 88 -5.73 -2.80 4.25
C LEU A 88 -6.17 -1.49 3.59
N GLN A 89 -7.46 -1.16 3.65
CA GLN A 89 -7.97 0.10 3.11
C GLN A 89 -7.32 1.32 3.78
N LYS A 90 -7.19 1.32 5.11
CA LYS A 90 -6.57 2.43 5.85
C LYS A 90 -5.05 2.47 5.66
N VAL A 91 -4.39 1.33 5.47
CA VAL A 91 -2.97 1.33 5.12
C VAL A 91 -2.77 1.95 3.74
N ILE A 92 -3.57 1.57 2.74
CA ILE A 92 -3.51 2.12 1.39
C ILE A 92 -3.81 3.63 1.39
N SER A 93 -4.84 4.07 2.11
CA SER A 93 -5.17 5.51 2.17
C SER A 93 -4.05 6.35 2.78
N ASN A 94 -3.29 5.80 3.73
CA ASN A 94 -2.14 6.47 4.33
C ASN A 94 -0.94 6.65 3.37
N LEU A 95 -0.94 6.04 2.17
CA LEU A 95 0.01 6.41 1.10
C LEU A 95 -0.20 7.85 0.60
N GLY A 96 -1.41 8.40 0.74
CA GLY A 96 -1.76 9.77 0.39
C GLY A 96 -1.53 10.79 1.51
N HIS A 97 -1.07 10.37 2.68
CA HIS A 97 -0.96 11.23 3.86
C HIS A 97 0.04 12.38 3.64
N GLU A 98 -0.22 13.57 4.19
CA GLU A 98 0.66 14.75 4.04
C GLU A 98 2.07 14.57 4.64
N ASN A 99 2.13 13.88 5.78
CA ASN A 99 3.39 13.53 6.45
C ASN A 99 4.13 12.39 5.74
N VAL A 100 5.38 12.64 5.35
CA VAL A 100 6.23 11.67 4.62
C VAL A 100 6.55 10.41 5.41
N ASN A 101 6.64 10.49 6.74
CA ASN A 101 6.94 9.31 7.57
C ASN A 101 5.74 8.35 7.59
N VAL A 102 4.52 8.87 7.61
CA VAL A 102 3.30 8.06 7.50
C VAL A 102 3.24 7.35 6.15
N ARG A 103 3.49 8.07 5.04
CA ARG A 103 3.52 7.47 3.70
C ARG A 103 4.55 6.34 3.60
N ARG A 104 5.77 6.59 4.08
CA ARG A 104 6.86 5.60 4.05
C ARG A 104 6.55 4.38 4.92
N ALA A 105 5.95 4.57 6.10
CA ALA A 105 5.55 3.46 6.95
C ALA A 105 4.41 2.64 6.35
N ALA A 106 3.42 3.29 5.71
CA ALA A 106 2.36 2.61 4.98
C ALA A 106 2.93 1.76 3.83
N LEU A 107 3.84 2.34 3.05
CA LEU A 107 4.54 1.64 1.98
C LEU A 107 5.30 0.41 2.51
N GLN A 108 6.00 0.54 3.64
CA GLN A 108 6.70 -0.57 4.30
C GLN A 108 5.75 -1.68 4.73
N VAL A 109 4.59 -1.35 5.31
CA VAL A 109 3.57 -2.35 5.68
C VAL A 109 3.12 -3.14 4.46
N LEU A 110 2.79 -2.45 3.36
CA LEU A 110 2.33 -3.11 2.12
C LEU A 110 3.42 -3.99 1.51
N HIS A 111 4.66 -3.53 1.46
CA HIS A 111 5.80 -4.34 1.03
C HIS A 111 5.99 -5.59 1.86
N ASN A 112 5.94 -5.44 3.18
CA ASN A 112 6.14 -6.57 4.07
C ASN A 112 4.99 -7.57 3.91
N TYR A 113 3.74 -7.09 3.80
CA TYR A 113 2.59 -7.94 3.51
C TYR A 113 2.74 -8.72 2.20
N MET A 114 3.12 -8.05 1.11
CA MET A 114 3.33 -8.69 -0.20
C MET A 114 4.43 -9.77 -0.18
N LYS A 115 5.41 -9.66 0.72
CA LYS A 115 6.46 -10.66 0.88
C LYS A 115 5.95 -11.98 1.47
N TYR A 116 4.90 -11.95 2.29
CA TYR A 116 4.41 -13.12 3.03
C TYR A 116 3.03 -13.61 2.58
N THR A 117 2.26 -12.81 1.85
CA THR A 117 0.98 -13.25 1.28
C THR A 117 1.18 -14.24 0.13
N ASN A 118 0.23 -15.17 -0.03
CA ASN A 118 0.17 -16.07 -1.18
C ASN A 118 -0.83 -15.58 -2.24
N ASN A 119 -1.36 -14.35 -2.12
CA ASN A 119 -2.44 -13.85 -2.97
C ASN A 119 -2.19 -12.42 -3.46
N LEU A 120 -1.12 -12.26 -4.24
CA LEU A 120 -0.73 -10.97 -4.83
C LEU A 120 -1.79 -10.40 -5.76
N GLN A 121 -2.49 -11.24 -6.53
CA GLN A 121 -3.62 -10.80 -7.37
C GLN A 121 -4.75 -10.17 -6.55
N ASN A 122 -5.05 -10.69 -5.35
CA ASN A 122 -6.03 -10.08 -4.46
C ASN A 122 -5.53 -8.75 -3.90
N PHE A 123 -4.26 -8.65 -3.51
CA PHE A 123 -3.66 -7.38 -3.13
C PHE A 123 -3.81 -6.34 -4.24
N GLN A 124 -3.47 -6.68 -5.49
CA GLN A 124 -3.60 -5.77 -6.64
C GLN A 124 -5.05 -5.28 -6.79
N ARG A 125 -6.04 -6.18 -6.73
CA ARG A 125 -7.46 -5.79 -6.81
C ARG A 125 -7.85 -4.81 -5.71
N LYS A 126 -7.40 -5.04 -4.47
CA LYS A 126 -7.66 -4.15 -3.34
C LYS A 126 -6.91 -2.82 -3.43
N PHE A 127 -5.69 -2.83 -3.97
CA PHE A 127 -4.91 -1.62 -4.24
C PHE A 127 -5.60 -0.72 -5.27
N ILE A 128 -6.16 -1.30 -6.34
CA ILE A 128 -6.99 -0.58 -7.31
C ILE A 128 -8.23 -0.01 -6.62
N GLN A 129 -9.02 -0.88 -5.98
CA GLN A 129 -10.30 -0.52 -5.35
C GLN A 129 -10.17 0.59 -4.29
N PHE A 130 -9.21 0.45 -3.36
CA PHE A 130 -9.06 1.36 -2.22
C PHE A 130 -8.13 2.53 -2.50
N GLY A 131 -7.29 2.43 -3.53
CA GLY A 131 -6.24 3.38 -3.84
C GLY A 131 -6.52 4.18 -5.11
N LEU A 132 -6.36 3.53 -6.26
CA LEU A 132 -6.44 4.18 -7.57
C LEU A 132 -7.85 4.64 -7.92
N GLU A 133 -8.88 3.93 -7.48
CA GLU A 133 -10.29 4.28 -7.66
C GLU A 133 -10.87 5.05 -6.46
N SER A 134 -10.03 5.41 -5.48
CA SER A 134 -10.47 6.19 -4.31
C SER A 134 -11.11 7.50 -4.75
N SER A 135 -12.15 7.96 -4.04
CA SER A 135 -12.73 9.29 -4.25
C SER A 135 -11.79 10.41 -3.81
N GLU A 136 -10.86 10.12 -2.90
CA GLU A 136 -9.89 11.09 -2.39
C GLU A 136 -8.69 11.24 -3.33
N HIS A 137 -8.52 12.45 -3.87
CA HIS A 137 -7.42 12.76 -4.80
C HIS A 137 -6.03 12.48 -4.20
N ILE A 138 -5.83 12.85 -2.92
CA ILE A 138 -4.55 12.63 -2.23
C ILE A 138 -4.19 11.14 -2.13
N VAL A 139 -5.20 10.28 -1.96
CA VAL A 139 -5.01 8.82 -1.91
C VAL A 139 -4.63 8.29 -3.28
N ARG A 140 -5.36 8.68 -4.34
CA ARG A 140 -5.03 8.29 -5.72
C ARG A 140 -3.60 8.68 -6.08
N LYS A 141 -3.23 9.94 -5.81
CA LYS A 141 -1.87 10.46 -6.02
C LYS A 141 -0.82 9.65 -5.26
N GLY A 142 -1.04 9.39 -3.97
CA GLY A 142 -0.13 8.58 -3.15
C GLY A 142 0.07 7.17 -3.69
N CYS A 143 -1.01 6.54 -4.16
CA CYS A 143 -0.99 5.21 -4.74
C CYS A 143 -0.22 5.18 -6.07
N ILE A 144 -0.52 6.09 -7.01
CA ILE A 144 0.20 6.19 -8.30
C ILE A 144 1.71 6.33 -8.08
N MET A 145 2.11 7.22 -7.16
CA MET A 145 3.52 7.45 -6.83
C MET A 145 4.20 6.24 -6.18
N SER A 146 3.42 5.30 -5.63
CA SER A 146 3.93 4.10 -4.95
C SER A 146 4.05 2.89 -5.86
N ILE A 147 3.46 2.91 -7.06
CA ILE A 147 3.39 1.73 -7.96
C ILE A 147 4.78 1.22 -8.33
N GLY A 148 5.69 2.12 -8.71
CA GLY A 148 7.03 1.71 -9.12
C GLY A 148 7.85 1.05 -8.01
N ILE A 149 7.44 1.22 -6.75
CA ILE A 149 8.07 0.54 -5.61
C ILE A 149 7.30 -0.76 -5.32
N LEU A 150 5.97 -0.70 -5.18
CA LEU A 150 5.13 -1.84 -4.79
C LEU A 150 5.10 -2.95 -5.85
N PHE A 151 5.03 -2.59 -7.12
CA PHE A 151 4.98 -3.50 -8.26
C PHE A 151 6.35 -3.55 -8.94
N ALA A 152 7.39 -3.88 -8.16
CA ALA A 152 8.77 -3.99 -8.64
C ALA A 152 9.28 -5.43 -8.74
N SER A 153 8.70 -6.37 -7.98
CA SER A 153 9.09 -7.77 -7.96
C SER A 153 7.97 -8.66 -7.40
N GLY A 154 7.92 -9.93 -7.77
CA GLY A 154 6.98 -10.93 -7.26
C GLY A 154 5.66 -11.02 -8.05
N PHE A 155 5.38 -10.07 -8.95
CA PHE A 155 4.20 -10.09 -9.82
C PHE A 155 4.50 -10.58 -11.25
N GLU A 156 5.67 -11.17 -11.50
CA GLU A 156 6.11 -11.57 -12.85
C GLU A 156 5.14 -12.59 -13.50
N ASN A 157 4.46 -13.39 -12.67
CA ASN A 157 3.48 -14.39 -13.11
C ASN A 157 2.01 -13.96 -12.89
N GLU A 158 1.78 -12.75 -12.37
CA GLU A 158 0.45 -12.24 -12.07
C GLU A 158 -0.13 -11.44 -13.24
N ASN A 159 -1.46 -11.34 -13.33
CA ASN A 159 -2.10 -10.56 -14.38
C ASN A 159 -2.17 -9.09 -13.99
N LEU A 160 -1.22 -8.28 -14.50
CA LEU A 160 -1.16 -6.84 -14.23
C LEU A 160 -2.05 -6.00 -15.15
N PHE A 161 -2.80 -6.60 -16.09
CA PHE A 161 -3.69 -5.86 -16.98
C PHE A 161 -4.71 -4.95 -16.25
N PRO A 162 -5.42 -5.40 -15.18
CA PRO A 162 -6.37 -4.52 -14.48
C PRO A 162 -5.73 -3.27 -13.89
N LEU A 163 -4.44 -3.35 -13.50
CA LEU A 163 -3.70 -2.19 -13.02
C LEU A 163 -3.41 -1.22 -14.18
N ILE A 164 -3.01 -1.75 -15.33
CA ILE A 164 -2.76 -0.96 -16.55
C ILE A 164 -4.03 -0.30 -17.09
N GLU A 165 -5.15 -1.02 -17.11
CA GLU A 165 -6.46 -0.49 -17.49
C GLU A 165 -6.93 0.62 -16.54
N CYS A 166 -6.70 0.48 -15.23
CA CYS A 166 -7.03 1.54 -14.29
C CYS A 166 -6.14 2.78 -14.51
N LEU A 167 -4.83 2.58 -14.69
CA LEU A 167 -3.89 3.67 -14.96
C LEU A 167 -4.19 4.39 -16.27
N SER A 168 -4.60 3.67 -17.32
CA SER A 168 -4.91 4.25 -18.63
C SER A 168 -6.09 5.20 -18.58
N LYS A 169 -7.11 4.89 -17.77
CA LYS A 169 -8.25 5.79 -17.52
C LYS A 169 -7.80 7.09 -16.85
N HIS A 170 -6.95 6.99 -15.82
CA HIS A 170 -6.33 8.18 -15.21
C HIS A 170 -5.38 8.92 -16.15
N PHE A 171 -4.83 8.25 -17.15
CA PHE A 171 -3.92 8.85 -18.11
C PHE A 171 -4.64 9.76 -19.13
N VAL A 172 -5.89 9.43 -19.45
CA VAL A 172 -6.75 10.20 -20.36
C VAL A 172 -7.60 11.22 -19.60
N ASP A 173 -8.30 10.78 -18.56
CA ASP A 173 -9.32 11.57 -17.86
C ASP A 173 -8.83 12.19 -16.54
N GLY A 174 -7.59 11.90 -16.16
CA GLY A 174 -7.06 12.27 -14.84
C GLY A 174 -6.48 13.67 -14.76
N ASP A 175 -5.98 13.99 -13.56
CA ASP A 175 -5.29 15.24 -13.26
C ASP A 175 -3.98 15.32 -14.07
N ALA A 176 -3.80 16.42 -14.81
CA ALA A 176 -2.61 16.68 -15.60
C ALA A 176 -1.30 16.61 -14.78
N SER A 177 -1.34 16.94 -13.48
CA SER A 177 -0.18 16.82 -12.58
C SER A 177 0.22 15.37 -12.31
N LEU A 178 -0.67 14.41 -12.55
CA LEU A 178 -0.43 12.98 -12.41
C LEU A 178 -0.06 12.29 -13.73
N PHE A 179 -0.15 13.00 -14.87
CA PHE A 179 0.15 12.44 -16.18
C PHE A 179 1.54 11.78 -16.23
N TYR A 180 2.60 12.52 -15.88
CA TYR A 180 3.95 11.97 -15.91
C TYR A 180 4.19 10.85 -14.87
N PRO A 181 3.73 10.98 -13.60
CA PRO A 181 3.72 9.87 -12.67
C PRO A 181 3.03 8.60 -13.17
N ILE A 182 1.88 8.72 -13.83
CA ILE A 182 1.15 7.57 -14.41
C ILE A 182 1.97 6.92 -15.52
N PHE A 183 2.55 7.72 -16.42
CA PHE A 183 3.44 7.22 -17.46
C PHE A 183 4.61 6.42 -16.88
N LEU A 184 5.28 6.96 -15.86
CA LEU A 184 6.38 6.27 -15.18
C LEU A 184 5.92 4.98 -14.50
N ALA A 185 4.74 4.97 -13.88
CA ALA A 185 4.17 3.76 -13.29
C ALA A 185 3.92 2.68 -14.35
N MET A 186 3.36 3.06 -15.51
CA MET A 186 3.18 2.15 -16.65
C MET A 186 4.52 1.64 -17.21
N GLN A 187 5.56 2.48 -17.28
CA GLN A 187 6.92 2.05 -17.66
C GLN A 187 7.47 1.00 -16.67
N LYS A 188 7.29 1.20 -15.37
CA LYS A 188 7.73 0.22 -14.36
C LYS A 188 7.02 -1.12 -14.48
N ILE A 189 5.74 -1.11 -14.83
CA ILE A 189 5.02 -2.36 -15.11
C ILE A 189 5.55 -3.01 -16.40
N ASN A 190 5.84 -2.25 -17.45
CA ASN A 190 6.49 -2.77 -18.67
C ASN A 190 7.84 -3.43 -18.37
N GLU A 191 8.69 -2.78 -17.55
CA GLU A 191 9.96 -3.36 -17.09
C GLU A 191 9.75 -4.69 -16.35
N LEU A 192 8.68 -4.81 -15.56
CA LEU A 192 8.37 -6.01 -14.77
C LEU A 192 7.81 -7.17 -15.59
N VAL A 193 6.82 -6.92 -16.46
CA VAL A 193 6.14 -7.98 -17.25
C VAL A 193 6.81 -8.28 -18.59
N GLY A 194 7.74 -7.41 -19.00
CA GLY A 194 8.40 -7.44 -20.29
C GLY A 194 7.56 -6.83 -21.42
N THR A 195 8.25 -6.26 -22.41
CA THR A 195 7.64 -5.58 -23.55
C THR A 195 6.61 -6.40 -24.31
N PRO A 196 6.82 -7.70 -24.63
CA PRO A 196 5.82 -8.49 -25.35
C PRO A 196 4.48 -8.59 -24.61
N THR A 197 4.52 -8.82 -23.29
CA THR A 197 3.32 -8.89 -22.45
C THR A 197 2.66 -7.52 -22.34
N PHE A 198 3.46 -6.47 -22.17
CA PHE A 198 2.96 -5.11 -22.05
C PHE A 198 2.29 -4.62 -23.34
N GLU A 199 2.82 -4.96 -24.52
CA GLU A 199 2.19 -4.67 -25.80
C GLU A 199 0.82 -5.35 -25.94
N GLN A 200 0.67 -6.58 -25.45
CA GLN A 200 -0.64 -7.25 -25.40
C GLN A 200 -1.62 -6.53 -24.46
N TYR A 201 -1.12 -5.90 -23.39
CA TYR A 201 -1.96 -5.05 -22.54
C TYR A 201 -2.39 -3.79 -23.29
N LEU A 202 -1.48 -3.11 -23.98
CA LEU A 202 -1.79 -1.90 -24.77
C LEU A 202 -2.84 -2.17 -25.85
N GLN A 203 -2.78 -3.33 -26.52
CA GLN A 203 -3.77 -3.71 -27.55
C GLN A 203 -5.19 -3.89 -27.01
N LYS A 204 -5.35 -4.11 -25.71
CA LYS A 204 -6.66 -4.25 -25.04
C LYS A 204 -7.18 -2.94 -24.46
N LEU A 205 -6.35 -1.90 -24.41
CA LEU A 205 -6.76 -0.58 -23.92
C LEU A 205 -7.62 0.15 -24.95
N GLU A 206 -8.29 1.20 -24.49
CA GLU A 206 -8.92 2.18 -25.38
C GLU A 206 -7.87 2.83 -26.28
N GLU A 207 -8.23 3.03 -27.56
CA GLU A 207 -7.34 3.51 -28.60
C GLU A 207 -6.67 4.84 -28.23
N GLU A 208 -7.43 5.76 -27.64
CA GLU A 208 -6.91 7.07 -27.20
C GLU A 208 -5.82 6.93 -26.13
N ALA A 209 -6.03 6.05 -25.14
CA ALA A 209 -5.07 5.83 -24.06
C ALA A 209 -3.79 5.16 -24.59
N ALA A 210 -3.92 4.12 -25.43
CA ALA A 210 -2.79 3.44 -26.04
C ALA A 210 -1.96 4.38 -26.92
N ASN A 211 -2.61 5.15 -27.80
CA ASN A 211 -1.95 6.13 -28.67
C ASN A 211 -1.26 7.24 -27.87
N THR A 212 -1.88 7.70 -26.79
CA THR A 212 -1.28 8.71 -25.91
C THR A 212 -0.03 8.17 -25.24
N TYR A 213 -0.05 6.94 -24.73
CA TYR A 213 1.12 6.31 -24.13
C TYR A 213 2.27 6.18 -25.15
N LEU A 214 2.00 5.65 -26.34
CA LEU A 214 3.01 5.48 -27.40
C LEU A 214 3.63 6.81 -27.84
N ARG A 215 2.82 7.87 -27.94
CA ARG A 215 3.28 9.22 -28.27
C ARG A 215 4.18 9.82 -27.18
N VAL A 216 3.93 9.52 -25.91
CA VAL A 216 4.80 9.96 -24.82
C VAL A 216 6.08 9.14 -24.79
N LEU A 217 5.99 7.83 -24.98
CA LEU A 217 7.13 6.93 -25.05
C LEU A 217 8.12 7.34 -26.16
N SER A 218 7.63 7.65 -27.36
CA SER A 218 8.50 8.07 -28.47
C SER A 218 9.26 9.37 -28.15
N LYS A 219 8.60 10.35 -27.53
CA LYS A 219 9.25 11.59 -27.07
C LYS A 219 10.27 11.32 -25.96
N PHE A 220 9.96 10.43 -25.02
CA PHE A 220 10.85 10.08 -23.92
C PHE A 220 12.14 9.41 -24.43
N SER A 221 12.02 8.44 -25.35
CA SER A 221 13.18 7.76 -25.95
C SER A 221 14.08 8.70 -26.75
N LEU A 222 13.52 9.71 -27.41
CA LEU A 222 14.30 10.73 -28.13
C LEU A 222 15.11 11.64 -27.20
N MET A 223 14.61 11.90 -25.98
CA MET A 223 15.30 12.73 -24.99
C MET A 223 16.43 11.97 -24.24
N GLY A 224 16.40 10.64 -24.21
CA GLY A 224 17.45 9.81 -23.58
C GLY A 224 18.66 9.51 -24.48
N LEU A 225 18.64 9.97 -25.73
CA LEU A 225 19.71 9.81 -26.73
C LEU A 225 20.53 11.11 -26.94
N GLY A 226 20.36 12.11 -26.08
CA GLY A 226 21.05 13.41 -26.12
C GLY A 226 22.08 13.59 -25.02
#